data_AF-A0A9P6XPU9-F1
#
_entry.id   AF-A0A9P6XPU9-F1
#
_cell.length_a   1.000
_cell.length_b   1.000
_cell.length_c   1.000
_cell.angle_alpha   90.00
_cell.angle_beta   90.00
_cell.angle_gamma   90.00
#
_symmetry.space_group_name_H-M   'P 1'
#
loop_
_entity.id
_entity.type
_entity.pdbx_description
1 polymer ?
#
loop_
_entity_poly.entity_id
_entity_poly.type
_entity_poly.pdbx_seq_one_letter_code
_entity_poly.pdbx_strand_id
1 'polypeptide(L)'
;MVGLLSTAVALLFGILVGSVAGYCGGRVDDALMRFTEFFQTIPQLAMAVVLVAILSPSVYSIMGAIAIVSWPPAARLVRSEFMTLKQREFVQAAIVIGQTPARIVSTQILPNAMSPIIVSASFMVATAILT
;
A
#
# COMPACT_ATOMS: atom_id res chain seq x y z
N MET A 1 10.96 -12.99 -12.14
CA MET A 1 9.86 -12.19 -12.75
C MET A 1 8.60 -12.21 -11.91
N VAL A 2 8.16 -13.38 -11.43
CA VAL A 2 6.98 -13.54 -10.55
C VAL A 2 7.04 -12.63 -9.31
N GLY A 3 8.13 -12.66 -8.54
CA GLY A 3 8.30 -11.80 -7.36
C GLY A 3 8.24 -10.30 -7.66
N LEU A 4 8.89 -9.85 -8.75
CA LEU A 4 8.90 -8.44 -9.16
C LEU A 4 7.50 -7.93 -9.51
N LEU A 5 6.78 -8.65 -10.38
CA LEU A 5 5.44 -8.25 -10.81
C LEU A 5 4.44 -8.30 -9.65
N SER A 6 4.52 -9.33 -8.81
CA SER A 6 3.66 -9.45 -7.63
C SER A 6 3.90 -8.31 -6.64
N THR A 7 5.17 -7.95 -6.43
CA THR A 7 5.54 -6.81 -5.56
C THR A 7 5.04 -5.49 -6.14
N ALA A 8 5.16 -5.28 -7.46
CA ALA A 8 4.65 -4.07 -8.10
C ALA A 8 3.13 -3.92 -7.93
N VAL A 9 2.36 -5.00 -8.10
CA VAL A 9 0.91 -5.00 -7.89
C VAL A 9 0.57 -4.77 -6.43
N ALA A 10 1.28 -5.43 -5.51
CA ALA A 10 1.09 -5.25 -4.07
C ALA A 10 1.37 -3.80 -3.63
N LEU A 11 2.44 -3.20 -4.13
CA LEU A 11 2.79 -1.81 -3.89
C LEU A 11 1.71 -0.88 -4.43
N LEU A 12 1.23 -1.10 -5.65
CA LEU A 12 0.17 -0.29 -6.23
C LEU A 12 -1.09 -0.32 -5.35
N PHE A 13 -1.52 -1.51 -4.93
CA PHE A 13 -2.65 -1.67 -4.00
C PHE A 13 -2.39 -0.99 -2.66
N GLY A 14 -1.19 -1.19 -2.10
CA GLY A 14 -0.79 -0.56 -0.84
C GLY A 14 -0.82 0.96 -0.92
N ILE A 15 -0.29 1.54 -2.00
CA ILE A 15 -0.30 2.99 -2.23
C ILE A 15 -1.73 3.52 -2.34
N LEU A 16 -2.61 2.83 -3.07
CA LEU A 16 -4.01 3.24 -3.18
C LEU A 16 -4.74 3.20 -1.84
N VAL A 17 -4.66 2.08 -1.11
CA VAL A 17 -5.34 1.94 0.19
C VAL A 17 -4.75 2.91 1.22
N GLY A 18 -3.42 2.97 1.32
CA GLY A 18 -2.72 3.81 2.27
C GLY A 18 -2.90 5.30 2.02
N SER A 19 -2.93 5.73 0.76
CA SER A 19 -3.15 7.14 0.41
C SER A 19 -4.57 7.60 0.78
N VAL A 20 -5.58 6.77 0.52
CA VAL A 20 -6.98 7.05 0.89
C VAL A 20 -7.12 7.07 2.41
N ALA A 21 -6.61 6.05 3.11
CA ALA A 21 -6.66 5.99 4.56
C ALA A 21 -5.93 7.18 5.22
N GLY A 22 -4.72 7.47 4.77
CA GLY A 22 -3.88 8.53 5.31
C GLY A 22 -4.39 9.94 5.01
N TYR A 23 -5.00 10.17 3.83
CA TYR A 23 -5.52 11.49 3.50
C TYR A 23 -6.89 11.77 4.13
N CYS A 24 -7.83 10.82 4.04
CA CYS A 24 -9.20 11.00 4.54
C CYS A 24 -9.24 11.01 6.07
N GLY A 25 -8.49 10.12 6.74
CA GLY A 25 -8.54 9.97 8.19
C GLY A 25 -9.90 9.49 8.72
N GLY A 26 -10.06 9.50 10.04
CA GLY A 26 -11.32 9.19 10.73
C GLY A 26 -11.86 7.79 10.42
N ARG A 27 -13.17 7.69 10.17
CA ARG A 27 -13.84 6.38 9.97
C ARG A 27 -13.37 5.62 8.73
N VAL A 28 -12.95 6.31 7.68
CA VAL A 28 -12.45 5.69 6.44
C VAL A 28 -11.11 5.02 6.72
N ASP A 29 -10.24 5.72 7.44
CA ASP A 29 -8.96 5.19 7.90
C ASP A 29 -9.16 3.94 8.77
N ASP A 30 -9.99 4.04 9.81
CA ASP A 30 -10.28 2.92 10.71
C ASP A 30 -10.82 1.70 9.96
N ALA A 31 -11.72 1.89 9.00
CA ALA A 31 -12.28 0.79 8.21
C ALA A 31 -11.24 0.12 7.30
N LEU A 32 -10.44 0.92 6.59
CA LEU A 32 -9.39 0.42 5.69
C LEU A 32 -8.26 -0.26 6.48
N MET A 33 -7.87 0.30 7.63
CA MET A 33 -6.83 -0.30 8.47
C MET A 33 -7.32 -1.58 9.14
N ARG A 34 -8.57 -1.65 9.60
CA ARG A 34 -9.16 -2.91 10.07
C ARG A 34 -9.17 -4.00 9.01
N PHE A 35 -9.53 -3.65 7.77
CA PHE A 35 -9.44 -4.58 6.65
C PHE A 35 -7.99 -5.03 6.40
N THR A 36 -7.04 -4.10 6.46
CA THR A 36 -5.61 -4.38 6.30
C THR A 36 -5.06 -5.29 7.40
N GLU A 37 -5.50 -5.09 8.65
CA GLU A 37 -5.13 -5.88 9.83
C GLU A 37 -5.69 -7.31 9.78
N PHE A 38 -6.89 -7.49 9.23
CA PHE A 38 -7.49 -8.81 9.01
C PHE A 38 -6.59 -9.71 8.16
N PHE A 39 -6.03 -9.20 7.06
CA PHE A 39 -5.11 -9.97 6.21
C PHE A 39 -3.84 -10.40 6.93
N GLN A 40 -3.35 -9.59 7.87
CA GLN A 40 -2.12 -9.86 8.60
C GLN A 40 -2.31 -10.76 9.81
N THR A 41 -3.54 -10.93 10.27
CA THR A 41 -3.88 -11.86 11.34
C THR A 41 -3.68 -13.31 10.89
N ILE A 42 -3.78 -13.56 9.58
CA ILE A 42 -3.59 -14.88 8.98
C ILE A 42 -2.12 -15.04 8.56
N PRO A 43 -1.45 -16.16 8.91
CA PRO A 43 -0.09 -16.41 8.47
C PRO A 43 0.04 -16.35 6.94
N GLN A 44 1.01 -15.58 6.43
CA GLN A 44 1.19 -15.31 5.01
C GLN A 44 1.29 -16.59 4.16
N LEU A 45 2.04 -17.59 4.63
CA LEU A 45 2.19 -18.87 3.93
C LEU A 45 0.85 -19.61 3.84
N ALA A 46 0.09 -19.68 4.94
CA ALA A 46 -1.20 -20.35 4.97
C ALA A 46 -2.19 -19.69 4.00
N MET A 47 -2.27 -18.35 4.01
CA MET A 47 -3.12 -17.61 3.08
C MET A 47 -2.73 -17.85 1.62
N ALA A 48 -1.43 -17.83 1.31
CA ALA A 48 -0.93 -18.08 -0.04
C ALA A 48 -1.30 -19.48 -0.55
N VAL A 49 -1.11 -20.52 0.27
CA VAL A 49 -1.46 -21.91 -0.08
C VAL A 49 -2.96 -22.06 -0.33
N VAL A 50 -3.80 -21.49 0.54
CA VAL A 50 -5.27 -21.53 0.38
C VAL A 50 -5.71 -20.83 -0.90
N LEU A 51 -5.16 -19.63 -1.19
CA LEU A 51 -5.49 -18.89 -2.41
C LEU A 51 -5.09 -19.67 -3.67
N VAL A 52 -3.88 -20.23 -3.73
CA VAL A 52 -3.42 -21.02 -4.88
C VAL A 52 -4.27 -22.29 -5.05
N ALA A 53 -4.66 -22.94 -3.96
CA ALA A 53 -5.53 -24.12 -3.99
C ALA A 53 -6.91 -23.80 -4.57
N ILE A 54 -7.48 -22.63 -4.25
CA ILE A 54 -8.79 -22.19 -4.77
C ILE A 54 -8.69 -21.72 -6.23
N LEU A 55 -7.65 -20.97 -6.59
CA LEU A 55 -7.48 -20.30 -7.89
C LEU A 55 -7.00 -21.22 -9.02
N SER A 56 -6.87 -22.52 -8.77
CA SER A 56 -6.16 -23.51 -9.60
C SER A 56 -4.66 -23.23 -9.73
N PRO A 57 -3.79 -24.27 -9.69
CA PRO A 57 -2.34 -24.07 -9.76
C PRO A 57 -1.90 -23.50 -11.11
N SER A 58 -1.41 -22.25 -11.13
CA SER A 58 -0.79 -21.61 -12.29
C SER A 58 0.18 -20.52 -11.83
N VAL A 59 1.08 -20.08 -12.71
CA VAL A 59 1.98 -18.96 -12.40
C VAL A 59 1.19 -17.68 -12.06
N TYR A 60 0.06 -17.46 -12.74
CA TYR A 60 -0.80 -16.31 -12.51
C TYR A 60 -1.51 -16.35 -11.16
N SER A 61 -1.97 -17.53 -10.72
CA SER A 61 -2.62 -17.67 -9.40
C SER A 61 -1.62 -17.51 -8.26
N ILE A 62 -0.38 -17.97 -8.42
CA ILE A 62 0.70 -17.71 -7.46
C ILE A 62 1.01 -16.22 -7.38
N MET A 63 1.16 -15.55 -8.53
CA MET A 63 1.38 -14.10 -8.58
C MET A 63 0.26 -13.31 -7.88
N GLY A 64 -0.99 -13.65 -8.18
CA GLY A 64 -2.16 -13.02 -7.56
C GLY A 64 -2.21 -13.25 -6.04
N ALA A 65 -1.95 -14.48 -5.60
CA ALA A 65 -1.91 -14.82 -4.18
C ALA A 65 -0.84 -14.02 -3.44
N ILE A 66 0.39 -13.93 -3.97
CA ILE A 66 1.46 -13.14 -3.37
C ILE A 66 1.08 -11.66 -3.30
N ALA A 67 0.52 -11.10 -4.37
CA ALA A 67 0.14 -9.69 -4.41
C ALA A 67 -0.94 -9.35 -3.36
N ILE A 68 -1.95 -10.22 -3.20
CA ILE A 68 -3.04 -10.07 -2.22
C ILE A 68 -2.54 -10.18 -0.78
N VAL A 69 -1.46 -10.91 -0.53
CA VAL A 69 -0.95 -11.10 0.84
C VAL A 69 0.11 -10.07 1.22
N SER A 70 0.85 -9.54 0.26
CA SER A 70 2.03 -8.69 0.51
C SER A 70 1.78 -7.17 0.49
N TRP A 71 0.60 -6.71 0.08
CA TRP A 71 0.24 -5.27 0.08
C TRP A 71 0.07 -4.59 1.46
N PRO A 72 -0.31 -5.28 2.57
CA PRO A 72 -0.64 -4.60 3.83
C PRO A 72 0.50 -3.76 4.46
N PRO A 73 1.78 -4.21 4.47
CA PRO A 73 2.89 -3.38 4.95
C PRO A 73 3.04 -2.08 4.16
N ALA A 74 2.91 -2.13 2.83
CA ALA A 74 2.99 -0.95 1.97
C ALA A 74 1.84 0.03 2.26
N ALA A 75 0.62 -0.46 2.48
CA ALA A 75 -0.52 0.39 2.84
C ALA A 75 -0.27 1.17 4.13
N ARG A 76 0.28 0.53 5.17
CA ARG A 76 0.57 1.19 6.44
C ARG A 76 1.67 2.25 6.33
N LEU A 77 2.72 1.95 5.57
CA LEU A 77 3.79 2.92 5.32
C LEU A 77 3.25 4.15 4.58
N VAL A 78 2.49 3.93 3.50
CA VAL A 78 1.92 5.04 2.74
C VAL A 78 0.96 5.85 3.61
N ARG A 79 0.13 5.19 4.43
CA ARG A 79 -0.74 5.86 5.39
C ARG A 79 0.04 6.75 6.36
N SER A 80 1.11 6.25 6.97
CA SER A 80 1.90 7.04 7.93
C SER A 80 2.57 8.25 7.27
N GLU A 81 3.08 8.08 6.06
CA GLU A 81 3.65 9.18 5.27
C GLU A 81 2.58 10.24 4.95
N PHE A 82 1.40 9.80 4.52
CA PHE A 82 0.30 10.71 4.19
C PHE A 82 -0.20 11.48 5.40
N MET A 83 -0.35 10.83 6.56
CA MET A 83 -0.73 11.48 7.81
C MET A 83 0.30 12.55 8.22
N THR A 84 1.59 12.23 8.06
CA THR A 84 2.70 13.14 8.39
C THR A 84 2.77 14.32 7.42
N LEU A 85 2.74 14.06 6.12
CA LEU A 85 2.85 15.08 5.07
C LEU A 85 1.63 16.00 5.06
N LYS A 86 0.43 15.49 5.35
CA LYS A 86 -0.80 16.29 5.46
C LYS A 86 -0.67 17.42 6.50
N GLN A 87 0.13 17.22 7.55
CA GLN A 87 0.34 18.23 8.61
C GLN A 87 1.45 19.23 8.29
N ARG A 88 2.18 19.09 7.17
CA ARG A 88 3.27 20.00 6.81
C ARG A 88 2.74 21.34 6.27
N GLU A 89 3.52 22.40 6.51
CA GLU A 89 3.16 23.78 6.16
C GLU A 89 2.82 23.97 4.67
N PHE A 90 3.56 23.33 3.76
CA PHE A 90 3.29 23.45 2.32
C PHE A 90 1.93 22.84 1.92
N VAL A 91 1.48 21.78 2.61
CA VAL A 91 0.15 21.21 2.40
C VAL A 91 -0.92 22.12 2.98
N GLN A 92 -0.71 22.66 4.18
CA GLN A 92 -1.63 23.60 4.80
C GLN A 92 -1.78 24.87 3.95
N ALA A 93 -0.68 25.41 3.42
CA ALA A 93 -0.71 26.53 2.48
C ALA A 93 -1.52 26.21 1.21
N ALA A 94 -1.33 25.01 0.64
CA ALA A 94 -2.12 24.58 -0.52
C ALA A 94 -3.63 24.50 -0.22
N ILE A 95 -4.01 24.08 0.99
CA ILE A 95 -5.41 24.07 1.45
C ILE A 95 -5.93 25.50 1.58
N VAL A 96 -5.17 26.42 2.19
CA VAL A 96 -5.58 27.84 2.37
C VAL A 96 -5.78 28.55 1.03
N ILE A 97 -4.97 28.22 0.02
CA ILE A 97 -5.09 28.76 -1.35
C ILE A 97 -6.27 28.11 -2.12
N GLY A 98 -6.98 27.15 -1.51
CA GLY A 98 -8.18 26.54 -2.07
C GLY A 98 -7.92 25.42 -3.08
N GLN A 99 -6.77 24.75 -3.02
CA GLN A 99 -6.53 23.59 -3.88
C GLN A 99 -7.47 22.44 -3.53
N THR A 100 -7.93 21.73 -4.55
CA THR A 100 -8.78 20.55 -4.36
C THR A 100 -7.99 19.41 -3.69
N PRO A 101 -8.64 18.58 -2.86
CA PRO A 101 -8.01 17.43 -2.22
C PRO A 101 -7.24 16.51 -3.16
N ALA A 102 -7.82 16.18 -4.32
CA ALA A 102 -7.20 15.33 -5.32
C ALA A 102 -5.90 15.95 -5.88
N ARG A 103 -5.88 17.27 -6.06
CA ARG A 103 -4.70 18.00 -6.53
C ARG A 103 -3.62 18.05 -5.46
N ILE A 104 -3.98 18.27 -4.19
CA ILE A 104 -3.04 18.24 -3.07
C ILE A 104 -2.40 16.85 -2.96
N VAL A 105 -3.20 15.78 -3.03
CA VAL A 105 -2.70 14.40 -2.97
C VAL A 105 -1.72 14.13 -4.12
N SER A 106 -2.09 14.42 -5.36
CA SER A 106 -1.27 14.05 -6.53
C SER A 106 -0.05 14.94 -6.74
N THR A 107 -0.08 16.21 -6.33
CA THR A 107 1.01 17.17 -6.59
C THR A 107 1.87 17.48 -5.37
N GLN A 108 1.33 17.36 -4.15
CA GLN A 108 2.05 17.71 -2.92
C GLN A 108 2.40 16.48 -2.12
N ILE A 109 1.45 15.59 -1.82
CA ILE A 109 1.68 14.51 -0.86
C ILE A 109 2.34 13.30 -1.54
N LEU A 110 1.72 12.76 -2.59
CA LEU A 110 2.20 11.55 -3.25
C LEU A 110 3.65 11.67 -3.75
N PRO A 111 4.06 12.75 -4.45
CA PRO A 111 5.45 12.91 -4.90
C PRO A 111 6.46 12.93 -3.74
N ASN A 112 6.11 13.54 -2.61
CA ASN A 112 6.98 13.59 -1.43
C ASN A 112 7.02 12.25 -0.68
N ALA A 113 5.92 11.48 -0.71
CA ALA A 113 5.87 10.13 -0.16
C ALA A 113 6.60 9.08 -1.03
N MET A 114 6.89 9.37 -2.32
CA MET A 114 7.56 8.41 -3.20
C MET A 114 8.95 8.00 -2.71
N SER A 115 9.69 8.89 -2.05
CA SER A 115 11.04 8.59 -1.54
C SER A 115 11.04 7.39 -0.58
N PRO A 116 10.30 7.41 0.55
CA PRO A 116 10.21 6.25 1.44
C PRO A 116 9.52 5.04 0.79
N ILE A 117 8.55 5.25 -0.10
CA ILE A 117 7.88 4.15 -0.82
C ILE A 117 8.87 3.37 -1.70
N ILE A 118 9.74 4.06 -2.45
CA ILE A 118 10.72 3.42 -3.34
C ILE A 118 11.77 2.64 -2.53
N VAL A 119 12.20 3.20 -1.40
CA VAL A 119 13.13 2.50 -0.48
C VAL A 119 12.47 1.23 0.05
N SER A 120 11.24 1.31 0.54
CA SER A 120 10.49 0.14 1.04
C SER A 120 10.22 -0.88 -0.07
N ALA A 121 9.85 -0.44 -1.26
CA ALA A 121 9.67 -1.28 -2.43
C ALA A 121 10.92 -2.11 -2.76
N SER A 122 12.09 -1.52 -2.63
CA SER A 122 13.37 -2.21 -2.86
C SER A 122 13.58 -3.34 -1.87
N PHE A 123 13.27 -3.12 -0.58
CA PHE A 123 13.30 -4.18 0.43
C PHE A 123 12.26 -5.28 0.16
N MET A 124 11.05 -4.92 -0.25
CA MET A 124 10.01 -5.90 -0.57
C MET A 124 10.43 -6.82 -1.73
N VAL A 125 11.03 -6.26 -2.79
CA VAL A 125 11.55 -7.05 -3.91
C VAL A 125 12.68 -7.97 -3.44
N ALA A 126 13.60 -7.49 -2.61
CA ALA A 126 14.68 -8.32 -2.07
C ALA A 126 14.13 -9.52 -1.27
N THR A 127 13.16 -9.29 -0.38
CA THR A 127 12.52 -10.37 0.39
C THR A 127 11.75 -11.35 -0.49
N ALA A 128 11.06 -10.86 -1.52
CA ALA A 128 10.31 -11.69 -2.47
C ALA A 128 11.20 -12.54 -3.40
N ILE A 129 12.49 -12.22 -3.52
CA ILE A 129 13.47 -13.06 -4.25
C ILE A 129 14.07 -14.12 -3.32
N LEU A 130 14.20 -13.82 -2.03
CA LEU A 130 14.72 -14.72 -1.00
C LEU A 130 13.73 -15.83 -0.59
N THR A 131 12.45 -15.70 -0.94
CA THR A 131 11.36 -16.64 -0.63
C THR A 131 10.90 -17.38 -1.86
#